data_AF-A0A7S2QMN8-F1
#
_entry.id   AF-A0A7S2QMN8-F1
#
_cell.length_a   1.000
_cell.length_b   1.000
_cell.length_c   1.000
_cell.angle_alpha   90.00
_cell.angle_beta   90.00
_cell.angle_gamma   90.00
#
_symmetry.space_group_name_H-M   'P 1'
#
loop_
_entity.id
_entity.type
_entity.pdbx_description
1 polymer ?
#
loop_
_entity_poly.entity_id
_entity_poly.type
_entity_poly.pdbx_seq_one_letter_code
_entity_poly.pdbx_strand_id
1 'polypeptide(L)'
;LRRQLAVDRTRHGMNCLMTQWVSHASASQRSGRAGRVFPGVSIRLVPRAFYTAVMPQYDPPEIEQAPLEKLYLHVKQLSHRIREKMPRIGALPPRRLLQLTVQPPPSENIEEAVETLWELGALTARSDETAQITILGCLAIALPLELRLCRLVLFGVILGCPADAVVMAAALGGQDPFSMPMAMVIKDHHKYV
;
A
#
# COMPACT_ATOMS: atom_id res chain seq x y z
N LEU A 1 19.27 1.12 5.29
CA LEU A 1 18.20 0.24 4.81
C LEU A 1 16.84 0.85 5.12
N ARG A 2 15.87 0.64 4.22
CA ARG A 2 14.45 0.97 4.34
C ARG A 2 13.68 -0.33 4.10
N ARG A 3 12.60 -0.53 4.85
CA ARG A 3 11.61 -1.57 4.53
C ARG A 3 10.53 -0.92 3.68
N GLN A 4 10.25 -1.51 2.52
CA GLN A 4 9.30 -0.97 1.57
C GLN A 4 8.36 -2.08 1.12
N LEU A 5 7.07 -1.78 1.13
CA LEU A 5 6.08 -2.65 0.53
C LEU A 5 6.27 -2.60 -0.98
N ALA A 6 6.43 -3.75 -1.60
CA ALA A 6 6.57 -3.88 -3.04
C ALA A 6 5.72 -5.06 -3.51
N VAL A 7 5.18 -4.97 -4.72
CA VAL A 7 4.40 -6.04 -5.32
C VAL A 7 5.36 -7.03 -5.97
N ASP A 8 5.34 -8.29 -5.53
CA ASP A 8 6.07 -9.36 -6.21
C ASP A 8 5.27 -9.84 -7.42
N ARG A 9 5.67 -9.35 -8.61
CA ARG A 9 5.06 -9.73 -9.90
C ARG A 9 5.24 -11.20 -10.24
N THR A 10 6.17 -11.91 -9.62
CA THR A 10 6.40 -13.35 -9.86
C THR A 10 5.52 -14.26 -9.00
N ARG A 11 4.98 -13.75 -7.89
CA ARG A 11 4.14 -14.49 -6.94
C ARG A 11 2.73 -13.90 -6.87
N HIS A 12 2.01 -13.95 -7.98
CA HIS A 12 0.59 -13.56 -8.06
C HIS A 12 0.28 -12.15 -7.52
N GLY A 13 1.19 -11.19 -7.65
CA GLY A 13 0.96 -9.82 -7.21
C GLY A 13 0.85 -9.67 -5.69
N MET A 14 1.46 -10.59 -4.92
CA MET A 14 1.48 -10.49 -3.46
C MET A 14 2.35 -9.32 -2.99
N ASN A 15 1.82 -8.55 -2.04
CA ASN A 15 2.57 -7.51 -1.33
C ASN A 15 3.66 -8.16 -0.46
N CYS A 16 4.92 -7.82 -0.71
CA CYS A 16 6.06 -8.27 0.08
C CYS A 16 6.80 -7.07 0.70
N LEU A 17 7.34 -7.28 1.90
CA LEU A 17 8.14 -6.27 2.58
C LEU A 17 9.61 -6.48 2.20
N MET A 18 10.10 -5.70 1.24
CA MET A 18 11.48 -5.78 0.79
C MET A 18 12.38 -4.83 1.57
N THR A 19 13.61 -5.29 1.85
CA THR A 19 14.64 -4.44 2.42
C THR A 19 15.47 -3.85 1.30
N GLN A 20 15.42 -2.53 1.15
CA GLN A 20 16.14 -1.80 0.10
C GLN A 20 17.15 -0.81 0.70
N TRP A 21 18.13 -0.43 -0.11
CA TRP A 21 19.01 0.69 0.21
C TRP A 21 18.21 1.99 0.25
N VAL A 22 18.68 2.94 1.07
CA VAL A 22 18.02 4.25 1.20
C VAL A 22 18.50 5.19 0.10
N SER A 23 17.71 6.19 -0.25
CA SER A 23 18.19 7.29 -1.08
C SER A 23 19.19 8.21 -0.33
N HIS A 24 19.89 9.05 -1.09
CA HIS A 24 20.68 10.16 -0.56
C HIS A 24 19.84 11.11 0.30
N ALA A 25 18.64 11.46 -0.17
CA ALA A 25 17.69 12.30 0.56
C ALA A 25 17.34 11.69 1.92
N SER A 26 16.99 10.40 1.95
CA SER A 26 16.73 9.63 3.17
C SER A 26 17.94 9.58 4.11
N ALA A 27 19.15 9.37 3.58
CA ALA A 27 20.38 9.37 4.37
C ALA A 27 20.69 10.75 4.96
N SER A 28 20.43 11.83 4.21
CA SER A 28 20.58 13.21 4.65
C SER A 28 19.60 13.56 5.78
N GLN A 29 18.33 13.14 5.63
CA GLN A 29 17.31 13.31 6.65
C GLN A 29 17.69 12.60 7.97
N ARG A 30 18.30 11.42 7.89
CA ARG A 30 18.81 10.69 9.07
C ARG A 30 19.96 11.44 9.74
N SER A 31 20.92 11.99 8.98
CA SER A 31 21.99 12.80 9.57
C SER A 31 21.47 14.04 10.30
N GLY A 32 20.40 14.67 9.80
CA GLY A 32 19.76 15.81 10.47
C GLY A 32 19.18 15.48 11.85
N ARG A 33 18.90 14.20 12.16
CA ARG A 33 18.39 13.80 13.48
C ARG A 33 19.45 13.93 14.58
N ALA A 34 20.73 13.81 14.26
CA ALA A 34 21.83 13.87 15.22
C ALA A 34 22.17 15.30 15.67
N GLY A 35 21.81 16.32 14.89
CA GLY A 35 22.18 17.72 15.12
C GLY A 35 21.12 18.58 15.82
N ARG A 36 20.15 17.99 16.53
CA ARG A 36 19.00 18.74 17.08
C ARG A 36 19.31 19.56 18.32
N VAL A 37 20.28 19.13 19.12
CA VAL A 37 20.59 19.73 20.43
C VAL A 37 22.01 20.28 20.46
N PHE A 38 22.96 19.55 19.87
CA PHE A 38 24.37 19.91 19.77
C PHE A 38 24.94 19.32 18.47
N PRO A 39 26.14 19.72 18.02
CA PRO A 39 26.80 19.12 16.87
C PRO A 39 26.92 17.59 17.02
N GLY A 40 26.19 16.84 16.19
CA GLY A 40 26.14 15.39 16.23
C GLY A 40 26.92 14.73 15.10
N VAL A 41 27.22 13.44 15.25
CA VAL A 41 27.90 12.63 14.22
C VAL A 41 26.91 11.61 13.66
N SER A 42 26.88 11.47 12.34
CA SER A 42 26.05 10.47 11.64
C SER A 42 26.94 9.46 10.92
N ILE A 43 26.98 8.23 11.43
CA ILE A 43 27.75 7.13 10.83
C ILE A 43 26.88 6.42 9.79
N ARG A 44 27.41 6.28 8.56
CA ARG A 44 26.75 5.56 7.46
C ARG A 44 27.50 4.26 7.18
N LEU A 45 26.82 3.13 7.34
CA LEU A 45 27.39 1.79 7.13
C LEU A 45 27.35 1.38 5.65
N VAL A 46 27.93 2.21 4.77
CA VAL A 46 28.06 1.94 3.34
C VAL A 46 29.41 2.48 2.83
N PRO A 47 30.08 1.81 1.89
CA PRO A 47 31.28 2.35 1.26
C PRO A 47 30.99 3.68 0.56
N ARG A 48 31.94 4.62 0.61
CA ARG A 48 31.77 5.94 -0.03
C ARG A 48 31.53 5.84 -1.54
N ALA A 49 32.23 4.93 -2.22
CA ALA A 49 32.02 4.69 -3.65
C ALA A 49 30.59 4.20 -3.95
N PHE A 50 30.05 3.29 -3.12
CA PHE A 50 28.68 2.82 -3.26
C PHE A 50 27.66 3.94 -3.00
N TYR A 51 27.89 4.74 -1.95
CA TYR A 51 27.06 5.90 -1.65
C TYR A 51 27.00 6.85 -2.84
N THR A 52 28.13 7.20 -3.45
CA THR A 52 28.17 8.21 -4.53
C THR A 52 27.73 7.66 -5.90
N ALA A 53 28.04 6.41 -6.22
CA ALA A 53 27.85 5.88 -7.57
C ALA A 53 26.57 5.02 -7.74
N VAL A 54 26.06 4.42 -6.67
CA VAL A 54 24.99 3.39 -6.77
C VAL A 54 23.69 3.82 -6.10
N MET A 55 23.74 4.54 -4.98
CA MET A 55 22.53 4.94 -4.27
C MET A 55 21.75 6.03 -5.03
N PRO A 56 20.42 5.93 -5.14
CA PRO A 56 19.63 6.92 -5.86
C PRO A 56 19.55 8.23 -5.06
N GLN A 57 19.40 9.35 -5.77
CA GLN A 57 19.27 10.67 -5.13
C GLN A 57 17.99 10.77 -4.28
N TYR A 58 16.87 10.28 -4.83
CA TYR A 58 15.56 10.26 -4.20
C TYR A 58 14.98 8.85 -4.23
N ASP A 59 14.09 8.56 -3.29
CA ASP A 59 13.35 7.30 -3.30
C ASP A 59 12.27 7.37 -4.40
N PRO A 60 11.96 6.27 -5.09
CA PRO A 60 10.88 6.23 -6.07
C PRO A 60 9.53 6.52 -5.39
N PRO A 61 8.58 7.17 -6.09
CA PRO A 61 7.30 7.51 -5.53
C PRO A 61 6.44 6.27 -5.28
N GLU A 62 5.63 6.32 -4.21
CA GLU A 62 4.80 5.19 -3.81
C GLU A 62 3.75 4.83 -4.88
N ILE A 63 3.23 5.82 -5.61
CA ILE A 63 2.23 5.61 -6.67
C ILE A 63 2.75 4.73 -7.82
N GLU A 64 4.06 4.62 -8.04
CA GLU A 64 4.62 3.75 -9.07
C GLU A 64 4.79 2.30 -8.62
N GLN A 65 4.82 2.06 -7.31
CA GLN A 65 5.26 0.79 -6.73
C GLN A 65 4.21 0.09 -5.88
N ALA A 66 3.23 0.84 -5.36
CA ALA A 66 2.18 0.33 -4.52
C ALA A 66 0.97 -0.19 -5.33
N PRO A 67 0.21 -1.14 -4.77
CA PRO A 67 -1.08 -1.58 -5.32
C PRO A 67 -2.05 -0.40 -5.49
N LEU A 68 -2.67 -0.27 -6.68
CA LEU A 68 -3.46 0.90 -7.09
C LEU A 68 -4.98 0.71 -6.96
N GLU A 69 -5.47 -0.45 -6.54
CA GLU A 69 -6.89 -0.80 -6.48
C GLU A 69 -7.66 0.20 -5.61
N LYS A 70 -7.14 0.46 -4.42
CA LYS A 70 -7.76 1.40 -3.49
C LYS A 70 -7.68 2.83 -3.99
N LEU A 71 -6.53 3.21 -4.57
CA LEU A 71 -6.37 4.54 -5.16
C LEU A 71 -7.35 4.75 -6.32
N TYR A 72 -7.52 3.77 -7.20
CA TYR A 72 -8.46 3.82 -8.32
C TYR A 72 -9.90 4.01 -7.83
N LEU A 73 -10.34 3.29 -6.79
CA LEU A 73 -11.67 3.47 -6.20
C LEU A 73 -11.89 4.91 -5.68
N HIS A 74 -10.90 5.50 -5.01
CA HIS A 74 -10.97 6.89 -4.55
C HIS A 74 -11.03 7.88 -5.72
N VAL A 75 -10.21 7.68 -6.75
CA VAL A 75 -10.21 8.53 -7.95
C VAL A 75 -11.53 8.40 -8.71
N LYS A 76 -12.12 7.21 -8.77
CA LYS A 76 -13.44 6.98 -9.37
C LYS A 76 -14.54 7.72 -8.59
N GLN A 77 -14.52 7.66 -7.26
CA GLN A 77 -15.45 8.42 -6.42
C GLN A 77 -15.27 9.93 -6.61
N LEU A 78 -14.01 10.40 -6.72
CA LEU A 78 -13.70 11.80 -6.99
C LEU A 78 -14.22 12.25 -8.36
N SER A 79 -14.00 11.45 -9.41
CA SER A 79 -14.51 11.69 -10.76
C SER A 79 -16.04 11.87 -10.76
N HIS A 80 -16.76 11.02 -10.01
CA HIS A 80 -18.22 11.15 -9.86
C HIS A 80 -18.61 12.47 -9.18
N ARG A 81 -17.94 12.84 -8.09
CA ARG A 81 -18.19 14.10 -7.37
C ARG A 81 -17.88 15.33 -8.20
N ILE A 82 -16.82 15.29 -9.02
CA ILE A 82 -16.48 16.37 -9.96
C ILE A 82 -17.59 16.52 -11.00
N ARG A 83 -18.09 15.42 -11.58
CA ARG A 83 -19.20 15.45 -12.53
C ARG A 83 -20.46 16.10 -11.94
N GLU A 84 -20.79 15.77 -10.70
CA GLU A 84 -21.97 16.33 -10.01
C GLU A 84 -21.81 17.82 -9.67
N LYS A 85 -20.64 18.21 -9.13
CA LYS A 85 -20.42 19.58 -8.64
C LYS A 85 -19.98 20.57 -9.72
N MET A 86 -19.34 20.09 -10.79
CA MET A 86 -18.73 20.92 -11.83
C MET A 86 -19.11 20.41 -13.23
N PRO A 87 -20.39 20.49 -13.63
CA PRO A 87 -20.87 19.95 -14.91
C PRO A 87 -20.21 20.63 -16.13
N ARG A 88 -19.65 21.84 -15.97
CA ARG A 88 -18.94 22.57 -17.04
C ARG A 88 -17.60 21.95 -17.45
N ILE A 89 -16.93 21.25 -16.53
CA ILE A 89 -15.62 20.61 -16.79
C ILE A 89 -15.82 19.22 -17.41
N GLY A 90 -17.02 18.64 -17.26
CA GLY A 90 -17.31 17.27 -17.65
C GLY A 90 -16.73 16.24 -16.69
N ALA A 91 -16.99 14.96 -16.97
CA ALA A 91 -16.46 13.85 -16.19
C ALA A 91 -15.11 13.43 -16.78
N LEU A 92 -14.02 13.61 -16.04
CA LEU A 92 -12.73 13.03 -16.44
C LEU A 92 -12.70 11.56 -16.01
N PRO A 93 -12.34 10.64 -16.92
CA PRO A 93 -12.23 9.22 -16.57
C PRO A 93 -11.09 9.02 -15.53
N PRO A 94 -11.22 8.05 -14.61
CA PRO A 94 -10.24 7.80 -13.56
C PRO A 94 -8.80 7.61 -14.06
N ARG A 95 -8.62 6.85 -15.15
CA ARG A 95 -7.29 6.67 -15.77
C ARG A 95 -6.68 8.01 -16.17
N ARG A 96 -7.49 8.91 -16.74
CA ARG A 96 -7.02 10.24 -17.13
C ARG A 96 -6.64 11.10 -15.93
N LEU A 97 -7.40 11.03 -14.83
CA LEU A 97 -7.06 11.75 -13.60
C LEU A 97 -5.74 11.28 -13.00
N LEU A 98 -5.49 9.96 -12.98
CA LEU A 98 -4.21 9.41 -12.53
C LEU A 98 -3.04 9.87 -13.39
N GLN A 99 -3.25 10.00 -14.70
CA GLN A 99 -2.25 10.51 -15.64
C GLN A 99 -1.95 12.02 -15.49
N LEU A 100 -2.75 12.76 -14.72
CA LEU A 100 -2.52 14.18 -14.43
C LEU A 100 -1.75 14.40 -13.11
N THR A 101 -1.33 13.33 -12.43
CA THR A 101 -0.53 13.44 -11.21
C THR A 101 0.92 13.85 -11.51
N VAL A 102 1.63 14.36 -10.50
CA VAL A 102 3.01 14.87 -10.65
C VAL A 102 3.96 13.81 -11.23
N GLN A 103 3.79 12.57 -10.81
CA GLN A 103 4.49 11.39 -11.30
C GLN A 103 3.43 10.32 -11.59
N PRO A 104 2.98 10.19 -12.85
CA PRO A 104 1.89 9.30 -13.19
C PRO A 104 2.30 7.83 -13.05
N PRO A 105 1.41 6.97 -12.52
CA PRO A 105 1.69 5.54 -12.48
C PRO A 105 1.73 4.94 -13.90
N PRO A 106 2.49 3.84 -14.10
CA PRO A 106 2.46 3.09 -15.34
C PRO A 106 1.04 2.64 -15.71
N SER A 107 0.65 2.77 -16.98
CA SER A 107 -0.69 2.37 -17.45
C SER A 107 -1.00 0.91 -17.15
N GLU A 108 0.01 0.04 -17.27
CA GLU A 108 -0.07 -1.40 -16.95
C GLU A 108 -0.53 -1.64 -15.51
N ASN A 109 0.03 -0.91 -14.54
CA ASN A 109 -0.36 -1.04 -13.13
C ASN A 109 -1.82 -0.59 -12.90
N ILE A 110 -2.27 0.42 -13.64
CA ILE A 110 -3.66 0.89 -13.54
C ILE A 110 -4.61 -0.17 -14.11
N GLU A 111 -4.24 -0.78 -15.23
CA GLU A 111 -5.03 -1.84 -15.87
C GLU A 111 -5.12 -3.08 -14.98
N GLU A 112 -4.00 -3.53 -14.41
CA GLU A 112 -3.95 -4.63 -13.45
C GLU A 112 -4.85 -4.37 -12.23
N ALA A 113 -4.83 -3.14 -11.70
CA ALA A 113 -5.70 -2.76 -10.59
C ALA A 113 -7.18 -2.77 -10.98
N VAL A 114 -7.53 -2.30 -12.18
CA VAL A 114 -8.93 -2.32 -12.68
C VAL A 114 -9.42 -3.75 -12.87
N GLU A 115 -8.59 -4.63 -13.44
CA GLU A 115 -8.92 -6.05 -13.58
C GLU A 115 -9.14 -6.70 -12.21
N THR A 116 -8.23 -6.49 -11.27
CA THR A 116 -8.35 -7.02 -9.89
C THR A 116 -9.62 -6.53 -9.21
N LEU A 117 -9.98 -5.25 -9.36
CA LEU A 117 -11.21 -4.68 -8.81
C LEU A 117 -12.47 -5.30 -9.42
N TRP A 118 -12.46 -5.54 -10.73
CA TRP A 118 -13.57 -6.17 -11.44
C TRP A 118 -13.73 -7.64 -11.04
N GLU A 119 -12.64 -8.42 -11.03
CA GLU A 119 -12.63 -9.83 -10.62
C GLU A 119 -13.12 -10.04 -9.19
N LEU A 120 -12.74 -9.14 -8.27
CA LEU A 120 -13.16 -9.21 -6.87
C LEU A 120 -14.60 -8.71 -6.65
N GLY A 121 -15.21 -8.07 -7.66
CA GLY A 121 -16.57 -7.55 -7.62
C GLY A 121 -16.70 -6.17 -6.97
N ALA A 122 -15.62 -5.40 -6.88
CA ALA A 122 -15.64 -4.01 -6.40
C ALA A 122 -16.11 -3.01 -7.47
N LEU A 123 -15.98 -3.40 -8.75
CA LEU A 123 -16.46 -2.66 -9.92
C LEU A 123 -17.42 -3.53 -10.74
N THR A 124 -18.44 -2.91 -11.33
CA THR A 124 -19.41 -3.62 -12.20
C THR A 124 -18.89 -3.91 -13.61
N ALA A 125 -17.91 -3.16 -14.09
CA ALA A 125 -17.34 -3.30 -15.43
C ALA A 125 -15.87 -2.86 -15.43
N ARG A 126 -15.15 -3.21 -16.50
CA ARG A 126 -13.74 -2.85 -16.72
C ARG A 126 -13.53 -1.46 -17.33
N SER A 127 -14.51 -0.98 -18.09
CA SER A 127 -14.42 0.33 -18.75
C SER A 127 -14.68 1.45 -17.75
N ASP A 128 -13.82 2.48 -17.78
CA ASP A 128 -13.92 3.67 -16.93
C ASP A 128 -15.29 4.36 -17.00
N GLU A 129 -16.01 4.26 -18.12
CA GLU A 129 -17.31 4.93 -18.32
C GLU A 129 -18.48 4.14 -17.71
N THR A 130 -18.48 2.82 -17.91
CA THR A 130 -19.57 1.93 -17.48
C THR A 130 -19.35 1.35 -16.09
N ALA A 131 -18.10 1.36 -15.59
CA ALA A 131 -17.77 0.88 -14.27
C ALA A 131 -18.49 1.71 -13.20
N GLN A 132 -19.29 1.05 -12.39
CA GLN A 132 -19.88 1.60 -11.17
C GLN A 132 -19.24 0.93 -9.95
N ILE A 133 -19.10 1.69 -8.87
CA ILE A 133 -18.58 1.18 -7.60
C ILE A 133 -19.69 0.36 -6.95
N THR A 134 -19.41 -0.90 -6.61
CA THR A 134 -20.36 -1.79 -5.95
C THR A 134 -20.41 -1.53 -4.44
N ILE A 135 -21.29 -2.24 -3.71
CA ILE A 135 -21.32 -2.21 -2.23
C ILE A 135 -19.96 -2.59 -1.65
N LEU A 136 -19.30 -3.60 -2.23
CA LEU A 136 -17.94 -4.00 -1.83
C LEU A 136 -16.94 -2.87 -2.07
N GLY A 137 -17.00 -2.21 -3.23
CA GLY A 137 -16.14 -1.07 -3.53
C GLY A 137 -16.36 0.10 -2.56
N CYS A 138 -17.61 0.41 -2.21
CA CYS A 138 -17.94 1.42 -1.21
C CYS A 138 -17.38 1.05 0.17
N LEU A 139 -17.49 -0.22 0.57
CA LEU A 139 -16.92 -0.71 1.83
C LEU A 139 -15.39 -0.59 1.84
N ALA A 140 -14.74 -0.92 0.72
CA ALA A 140 -13.29 -0.83 0.59
C ALA A 140 -12.75 0.61 0.60
N ILE A 141 -13.54 1.58 0.16
CA ILE A 141 -13.24 3.01 0.33
C ILE A 141 -13.37 3.40 1.82
N ALA A 142 -14.42 2.93 2.48
CA ALA A 142 -14.72 3.32 3.86
C ALA A 142 -13.76 2.71 4.91
N LEU A 143 -13.29 1.48 4.68
CA LEU A 143 -12.46 0.75 5.64
C LEU A 143 -10.97 0.82 5.29
N PRO A 144 -10.04 0.97 6.26
CA PRO A 144 -8.60 0.93 6.03
C PRO A 144 -8.07 -0.51 5.84
N LEU A 145 -8.82 -1.35 5.13
CA LEU A 145 -8.47 -2.75 4.87
C LEU A 145 -8.14 -2.97 3.39
N GLU A 146 -7.47 -4.09 3.11
CA GLU A 146 -7.34 -4.63 1.76
C GLU A 146 -8.69 -5.13 1.23
N LEU A 147 -8.85 -5.17 -0.09
CA LEU A 147 -10.13 -5.49 -0.72
C LEU A 147 -10.63 -6.91 -0.39
N ARG A 148 -9.71 -7.88 -0.31
CA ARG A 148 -10.04 -9.27 0.05
C ARG A 148 -10.59 -9.37 1.48
N LEU A 149 -10.04 -8.59 2.41
CA LEU A 149 -10.52 -8.52 3.79
C LEU A 149 -11.86 -7.77 3.89
N CYS A 150 -12.07 -6.72 3.10
CA CYS A 150 -13.38 -6.08 3.00
C CYS A 150 -14.45 -7.06 2.52
N ARG A 151 -14.12 -7.92 1.56
CA ARG A 151 -15.01 -8.97 1.06
C ARG A 151 -15.31 -10.02 2.13
N LEU A 152 -14.33 -10.42 2.93
CA LEU A 152 -14.54 -11.29 4.09
C LEU A 152 -15.55 -10.68 5.07
N VAL A 153 -15.37 -9.41 5.43
CA VAL A 153 -16.30 -8.69 6.33
C VAL A 153 -17.70 -8.62 5.72
N LEU A 154 -17.81 -8.30 4.43
CA LEU A 154 -19.10 -8.24 3.73
C LEU A 154 -19.83 -9.58 3.78
N PHE A 155 -19.14 -10.70 3.53
CA PHE A 155 -19.74 -12.03 3.66
C PHE A 155 -20.11 -12.37 5.09
N GLY A 156 -19.32 -11.97 6.09
CA GLY A 156 -19.67 -12.13 7.50
C GLY A 156 -20.99 -11.46 7.86
N VAL A 157 -21.22 -10.25 7.34
CA VAL A 157 -22.50 -9.54 7.51
C VAL A 157 -23.66 -10.31 6.85
N ILE A 158 -23.48 -10.77 5.61
CA ILE A 158 -24.51 -11.49 4.85
C ILE A 158 -24.85 -12.84 5.51
N LEU A 159 -23.87 -13.54 6.05
CA LEU A 159 -24.02 -14.86 6.67
C LEU A 159 -24.44 -14.80 8.15
N GLY A 160 -24.61 -13.59 8.72
CA GLY A 160 -25.02 -13.41 10.10
C GLY A 160 -23.92 -13.60 11.15
N CYS A 161 -22.64 -13.59 10.75
CA CYS A 161 -21.46 -13.67 11.62
C CYS A 161 -20.51 -12.45 11.47
N PRO A 162 -21.01 -11.20 11.62
CA PRO A 162 -20.20 -10.01 11.40
C PRO A 162 -19.04 -9.88 12.40
N ALA A 163 -19.25 -10.26 13.67
CA ALA A 163 -18.23 -10.17 14.71
C ALA A 163 -17.02 -11.05 14.39
N ASP A 164 -17.25 -12.32 14.06
CA ASP A 164 -16.18 -13.26 13.73
C ASP A 164 -15.42 -12.84 12.47
N ALA A 165 -16.13 -12.36 11.45
CA ALA A 165 -15.50 -11.88 10.22
C ALA A 165 -14.61 -10.64 10.46
N VAL A 166 -15.02 -9.72 11.33
CA VAL A 166 -14.20 -8.57 11.72
C VAL A 166 -12.97 -9.02 12.51
N VAL A 167 -13.12 -9.96 13.45
CA VAL A 167 -11.99 -10.52 14.21
C VAL A 167 -10.99 -11.19 13.28
N MET A 168 -11.47 -12.03 12.34
CA MET A 168 -10.61 -12.67 11.34
C MET A 168 -9.93 -11.63 10.44
N ALA A 169 -10.65 -10.62 9.95
CA ALA A 169 -10.07 -9.58 9.11
C ALA A 169 -9.01 -8.77 9.86
N ALA A 170 -9.23 -8.47 11.14
CA ALA A 170 -8.26 -7.77 11.99
C ALA A 170 -7.01 -8.63 12.26
N ALA A 171 -7.19 -9.93 12.52
CA ALA A 171 -6.07 -10.86 12.73
C ALA A 171 -5.23 -11.04 11.46
N LEU A 172 -5.87 -11.09 10.28
CA LEU A 172 -5.18 -11.27 9.00
C LEU A 172 -4.53 -9.98 8.47
N GLY A 173 -5.13 -8.81 8.71
CA GLY A 173 -4.61 -7.51 8.24
C GLY A 173 -3.69 -6.81 9.23
N GLY A 174 -3.73 -7.20 10.51
CA GLY A 174 -2.93 -6.62 11.58
C GLY A 174 -1.56 -7.28 11.75
N GLN A 175 -0.84 -6.86 12.78
CA GLN A 175 0.31 -7.62 13.25
C GLN A 175 -0.15 -8.89 13.94
N ASP A 176 0.65 -9.96 13.82
CA ASP A 176 0.40 -11.20 14.53
C ASP A 176 0.26 -10.91 16.04
N PRO A 177 -0.91 -11.18 16.65
CA PRO A 177 -1.10 -10.99 18.09
C PRO A 177 -0.20 -11.91 18.91
N PHE A 178 0.28 -13.01 18.33
CA PHE A 178 1.22 -13.93 18.95
C PHE A 178 2.65 -13.45 18.74
N SER A 179 3.01 -12.34 19.39
CA SER A 179 4.41 -11.98 19.52
C SER A 179 5.11 -12.96 20.45
N MET A 180 5.89 -13.89 19.90
CA MET A 180 6.76 -14.75 20.71
C MET A 180 7.94 -13.90 21.17
N PRO A 181 8.08 -13.58 22.48
CA PRO A 181 9.25 -12.85 22.94
C PRO A 181 10.47 -13.74 22.71
N MET A 182 11.48 -13.22 22.00
CA MET A 182 12.77 -13.88 21.75
C MET A 182 13.42 -14.41 23.04
N ALA A 183 13.05 -13.85 24.20
CA ALA A 183 13.52 -14.28 25.52
C ALA A 183 12.97 -15.64 25.99
N MET A 184 11.83 -16.12 25.47
CA MET A 184 11.23 -17.40 25.89
C MET A 184 11.70 -18.61 25.07
N VAL A 185 12.48 -18.41 24.00
CA VAL A 185 13.06 -19.53 23.26
C VAL A 185 14.31 -19.99 24.02
N ILE A 186 14.10 -20.96 24.92
CA ILE A 186 15.18 -21.70 25.58
C ILE A 186 15.89 -22.51 24.48
N LYS A 187 16.99 -21.96 23.95
CA LYS A 187 17.83 -22.65 22.97
C LYS A 187 18.73 -23.72 23.59
N ASP A 188 18.90 -23.69 24.91
CA ASP A 188 19.92 -24.47 25.60
C ASP A 188 19.39 -25.01 26.93
N HIS A 189 19.27 -26.33 27.04
CA HIS A 189 18.73 -27.03 28.20
C HIS A 189 19.68 -26.98 29.42
N HIS A 190 20.96 -26.66 29.19
CA HIS A 190 22.00 -26.65 30.22
C HIS A 190 22.08 -25.34 31.02
N LYS A 191 21.27 -24.31 30.70
CA LYS A 191 21.28 -23.04 31.43
C LYS A 191 20.69 -23.09 32.85
N TYR A 192 20.25 -24.26 33.31
CA TYR A 192 19.63 -24.46 34.63
C TYR A 192 20.17 -25.68 35.40
N VAL A 193 21.28 -26.28 34.99
CA VAL A 193 21.98 -27.32 35.77
C VAL A 193 23.28 -26.76 36.32
#